data_AF-G9N0E7-F1
#
_entry.id   AF-G9N0E7-F1
#
_cell.length_a   1.000
_cell.length_b   1.000
_cell.length_c   1.000
_cell.angle_alpha   90.00
_cell.angle_beta   90.00
_cell.angle_gamma   90.00
#
_symmetry.space_group_name_H-M   'P 1'
#
loop_
_entity.id
_entity.type
_entity.pdbx_description
1 polymer ?
#
loop_
_entity_poly.entity_id
_entity_poly.type
_entity_poly.pdbx_seq_one_letter_code
_entity_poly.pdbx_strand_id
1 'polypeptide(L)' 'MMRMCEAAGVVVSAYSPDFSPIEEFFGELKNYIRSRVHDDWELIKADFKLFLEECVKAVGSRKKSARGHFKNALISIEEP' A
#
# COMPACT_ATOMS: atom_id res chain seq x y z
N MET A 1 -14.19 -17.14 3.54
CA MET A 1 -14.06 -15.71 3.21
C MET A 1 -15.43 -15.03 3.13
N MET A 2 -16.30 -15.37 2.16
CA MET A 2 -17.59 -14.67 1.97
C MET A 2 -18.47 -14.58 3.22
N ARG A 3 -18.61 -15.66 4.01
CA ARG A 3 -19.40 -15.64 5.26
C ARG A 3 -18.93 -14.62 6.30
N MET A 4 -17.64 -14.32 6.38
CA MET A 4 -17.11 -13.31 7.31
C MET A 4 -17.38 -11.89 6.80
N CYS A 5 -17.27 -11.68 5.49
CA CYS A 5 -17.57 -10.39 4.87
C CYS A 5 -19.06 -10.07 4.95
N GLU A 6 -19.93 -11.04 4.66
CA GLU A 6 -21.39 -10.91 4.80
C GLU A 6 -21.80 -10.61 6.25
N ALA A 7 -21.24 -11.33 7.23
CA ALA A 7 -21.53 -11.09 8.65
C ALA A 7 -21.07 -9.70 9.13
N ALA A 8 -20.06 -9.13 8.49
CA ALA A 8 -19.56 -7.78 8.77
C ALA A 8 -20.21 -6.69 7.91
N GLY A 9 -21.15 -7.03 7.01
CA GLY A 9 -21.78 -6.08 6.07
C GLY A 9 -20.82 -5.55 4.99
N VAL A 10 -19.71 -6.23 4.74
CA VAL A 10 -18.68 -5.84 3.77
C VAL A 10 -19.03 -6.40 2.39
N VAL A 11 -19.23 -5.52 1.41
CA VAL A 11 -19.41 -5.89 0.00
C VAL A 11 -18.04 -6.08 -0.65
N VAL A 12 -17.77 -7.30 -1.13
CA VAL A 12 -16.55 -7.61 -1.88
C VAL A 12 -16.90 -7.63 -3.36
N SER A 13 -16.40 -6.65 -4.12
CA SER A 13 -16.53 -6.63 -5.58
C SER A 13 -15.54 -7.61 -6.22
N ALA A 14 -15.77 -7.98 -7.49
CA ALA A 14 -14.75 -8.65 -8.29
C ALA A 14 -13.50 -7.76 -8.33
N TYR A 15 -12.38 -8.28 -7.83
CA TYR A 15 -11.12 -7.55 -7.80
C TYR A 15 -10.61 -7.35 -9.23
N SER A 16 -10.32 -6.10 -9.61
CA SER A 16 -9.61 -5.77 -10.86
C SER A 16 -8.22 -5.25 -10.48
N PRO A 17 -7.18 -6.11 -10.47
CA PRO A 17 -5.84 -5.75 -10.02
C PRO A 17 -5.21 -4.64 -10.85
N ASP A 18 -5.53 -4.60 -12.15
CA ASP A 18 -4.82 -3.79 -13.14
C ASP A 18 -5.11 -2.28 -13.01
N PHE A 19 -6.19 -1.90 -12.33
CA PHE A 19 -6.64 -0.50 -12.21
C PHE A 19 -6.96 -0.11 -10.77
N SER A 20 -6.25 -0.66 -9.78
CA SER A 20 -6.45 -0.31 -8.38
C SER A 20 -5.29 0.53 -7.83
N PRO A 21 -5.55 1.76 -7.29
CA PRO A 21 -4.49 2.58 -6.70
C PRO A 21 -3.72 1.88 -5.57
N ILE A 22 -4.34 0.87 -4.93
CA ILE A 22 -3.69 0.10 -3.87
C ILE A 22 -2.59 -0.82 -4.41
N GLU A 23 -2.73 -1.34 -5.63
CA GLU A 23 -1.71 -2.19 -6.26
C GLU A 23 -0.48 -1.36 -6.66
N GLU A 24 -0.71 -0.16 -7.19
CA GLU A 24 0.34 0.83 -7.43
C GLU A 24 1.09 1.19 -6.14
N PHE A 25 0.36 1.42 -5.04
CA PHE A 25 0.96 1.65 -3.73
C PHE A 25 1.77 0.44 -3.24
N PHE A 26 1.24 -0.78 -3.36
CA PHE A 26 1.98 -1.99 -2.99
C PHE A 26 3.22 -2.19 -3.86
N GLY A 27 3.16 -1.84 -5.14
CA GLY A 27 4.31 -1.80 -6.04
C GLY A 27 5.44 -0.91 -5.50
N GLU A 28 5.10 0.33 -5.17
CA GLU A 28 6.05 1.28 -4.57
C GLU A 28 6.56 0.80 -3.21
N LEU A 29 5.68 0.32 -2.33
CA LEU A 29 6.05 -0.16 -1.00
C LEU A 29 7.04 -1.32 -1.06
N LYS A 30 6.80 -2.31 -1.94
CA LYS A 30 7.74 -3.43 -2.15
C LYS A 30 9.10 -2.94 -2.61
N ASN A 31 9.15 -1.97 -3.52
CA ASN A 31 10.41 -1.40 -3.98
C ASN A 31 11.14 -0.62 -2.87
N TYR A 32 10.40 0.12 -2.07
CA TYR A 32 10.95 0.85 -0.92
C TYR A 32 11.53 -0.10 0.13
N ILE A 33 10.77 -1.15 0.51
CA ILE A 33 11.25 -2.19 1.42
C ILE A 33 12.57 -2.78 0.91
N ARG A 34 12.63 -3.21 -0.35
CA ARG A 34 13.85 -3.78 -0.95
C ARG A 34 15.06 -2.84 -0.86
N SER A 35 14.86 -1.54 -1.03
CA SER A 35 15.94 -0.55 -0.90
C SER A 35 16.46 -0.39 0.53
N ARG A 36 15.67 -0.78 1.54
CA ARG A 36 15.94 -0.58 2.97
C ARG A 36 16.41 -1.83 3.70
N VAL A 37 16.15 -3.03 3.17
CA VAL A 37 16.41 -4.32 3.86
C VAL A 37 17.84 -4.44 4.38
N HIS A 38 18.84 -3.99 3.62
CA HIS A 38 20.24 -4.10 4.01
C HIS A 38 20.61 -3.11 5.12
N ASP A 39 20.13 -1.87 5.03
CA ASP A 39 20.46 -0.79 5.96
C ASP A 39 19.74 -0.98 7.31
N ASP A 40 18.52 -1.51 7.28
CA ASP A 40 17.66 -1.70 8.46
C ASP A 40 17.69 -3.13 9.01
N TRP A 41 18.68 -3.94 8.65
CA TRP A 41 18.71 -5.37 8.99
C TRP A 41 18.61 -5.65 10.49
N GLU A 42 19.25 -4.82 11.31
CA GLU A 42 19.19 -4.95 12.77
C GLU A 42 17.82 -4.57 13.34
N LEU A 43 17.15 -3.57 12.75
CA LEU A 43 15.76 -3.27 13.09
C LEU A 43 14.83 -4.40 12.67
N ILE A 44 15.03 -4.98 11.48
CA ILE A 44 14.23 -6.12 10.99
C ILE A 44 14.31 -7.31 11.96
N LYS A 45 15.51 -7.63 12.45
CA LYS A 45 15.71 -8.70 13.43
C LYS A 45 15.08 -8.39 14.78
N ALA A 46 15.21 -7.16 15.25
CA ALA A 46 14.72 -6.75 16.55
C ALA A 46 13.19 -6.61 16.57
N ASP A 47 12.62 -5.94 15.56
CA ASP A 47 11.20 -5.65 15.42
C ASP A 47 10.80 -5.48 13.95
N PHE A 48 10.48 -6.61 13.31
CA PHE A 48 10.00 -6.62 11.93
C PHE A 48 8.69 -5.85 11.74
N LYS A 49 7.82 -5.82 12.75
CA LYS A 49 6.54 -5.11 12.67
C LYS A 49 6.78 -3.61 12.60
N LEU A 50 7.61 -3.07 13.49
CA LEU A 50 7.99 -1.67 13.49
C LEU A 50 8.66 -1.26 12.17
N PHE A 51 9.54 -2.10 11.63
CA PHE A 51 10.11 -1.88 10.30
C PHE A 51 9.04 -1.70 9.22
N LEU A 52 8.06 -2.60 9.16
CA LEU A 52 6.97 -2.51 8.18
C LEU A 52 6.10 -1.26 8.39
N GLU A 53 5.79 -0.90 9.64
CA GLU A 53 5.03 0.30 9.98
C GLU A 53 5.74 1.58 9.50
N GLU A 54 7.05 1.68 9.71
CA GLU A 54 7.86 2.80 9.23
C GLU A 54 7.93 2.82 7.70
N CYS A 55 8.04 1.68 7.02
CA CYS A 55 7.97 1.62 5.56
C CYS A 55 6.62 2.11 5.02
N VAL A 56 5.51 1.66 5.62
CA VAL A 56 4.15 2.08 5.22
C VAL A 56 3.98 3.58 5.43
N LYS A 57 4.45 4.12 6.55
CA LYS A 57 4.38 5.56 6.86
C LYS A 57 5.23 6.40 5.89
N ALA A 58 6.44 5.95 5.58
CA ALA A 58 7.35 6.63 4.66
C ALA A 58 6.82 6.68 3.23
N VAL A 59 6.19 5.62 2.74
CA VAL A 59 5.58 5.60 1.39
C VAL A 59 4.22 6.30 1.41
N GLY A 60 3.37 6.03 2.41
CA GLY A 60 2.02 6.60 2.52
C GLY A 60 1.99 8.12 2.68
N SER A 61 3.07 8.74 3.17
CA SER A 61 3.19 10.20 3.26
C SER A 61 3.54 10.88 1.92
N ARG A 62 3.85 10.14 0.84
CA ARG A 62 4.26 10.69 -0.46
C ARG A 62 3.06 11.10 -1.30
N LYS A 63 2.57 12.33 -1.08
CA LYS A 63 1.44 12.89 -1.82
C LYS A 63 1.61 12.85 -3.35
N LYS A 64 2.83 13.03 -3.86
CA LYS A 64 3.12 12.97 -5.31
C LYS A 64 2.94 11.54 -5.86
N SER A 65 3.45 10.54 -5.16
CA SER A 65 3.24 9.13 -5.50
C SER A 65 1.77 8.77 -5.50
N ALA A 66 1.05 9.13 -4.43
CA ALA A 66 -0.38 8.88 -4.32
C ALA A 66 -1.14 9.42 -5.54
N ARG A 67 -0.93 10.68 -5.91
CA ARG A 67 -1.54 11.27 -7.12
C ARG A 67 -1.24 10.46 -8.39
N GLY A 68 0.00 9.97 -8.52
CA GLY A 68 0.39 9.06 -9.61
C GLY A 68 -0.39 7.74 -9.60
N HIS A 69 -0.52 7.09 -8.45
CA HIS A 69 -1.25 5.83 -8.29
C HIS A 69 -2.73 5.96 -8.71
N PHE A 70 -3.41 7.01 -8.25
CA PHE A 70 -4.80 7.27 -8.65
C PHE A 70 -4.91 7.59 -10.14
N LYS A 71 -4.01 8.40 -10.69
CA LYS A 71 -3.98 8.71 -12.13
C LYS A 71 -3.77 7.44 -12.98
N ASN A 72 -2.84 6.57 -12.59
CA ASN A 72 -2.56 5.31 -13.29
C ASN A 72 -3.76 4.34 -13.23
N ALA A 73 -4.52 4.40 -12.13
CA ALA A 73 -5.78 3.70 -11.97
C ALA A 73 -6.98 4.38 -12.67
N LEU A 74 -6.74 5.41 -13.50
CA LEU A 74 -7.76 6.19 -14.21
C LEU A 74 -8.75 6.92 -13.28
N ILE A 75 -8.34 7.23 -12.05
CA ILE A 75 -9.12 7.97 -11.07
C ILE A 75 -8.62 9.41 -11.02
N SER A 76 -9.50 10.36 -11.32
CA SER A 76 -9.23 11.79 -11.15
C SER A 76 -9.42 12.19 -9.68
N ILE A 77 -8.44 12.89 -9.10
CA ILE A 77 -8.56 13.50 -7.78
C ILE A 77 -8.66 15.01 -7.98
N GLU A 78 -9.73 15.63 -7.48
CA GLU A 78 -9.84 17.09 -7.41
C GLU A 78 -8.90 17.62 -6.32
N GLU A 79 -8.16 18.70 -6.62
CA GLU A 79 -7.43 19.41 -5.57
C GLU A 79 -8.41 20.26 -4.76
N PRO A 80 -8.31 20.28 -3.42
CA PRO A 80 -9.13 21.13 -2.57
C PRO A 80 -8.86 22.62 -2.78
#